data_AF-A0A9P8SUE3-F1
#
_entry.id   AF-A0A9P8SUE3-F1
#
_cell.length_a   1.000
_cell.length_b   1.000
_cell.length_c   1.000
_cell.angle_alpha   90.00
_cell.angle_beta   90.00
_cell.angle_gamma   90.00
#
_symmetry.space_group_name_H-M   'P 1'
#
loop_
_entity.id
_entity.type
_entity.pdbx_description
1 polymer ?
#
loop_
_entity_poly.entity_id
_entity_poly.type
_entity_poly.pdbx_seq_one_letter_code
_entity_poly.pdbx_strand_id
1 'polypeptide(L)'
;MAQSTSQTAGEPLERLHGEAQGVRRREKKRRRPYMRDEYAQAILSYSQQSVTRSLYAGVHFENLARYLQQPYEAQVPDLVANKHDANIDPVFNFVTFYNLDPSTDIRETYISSPDVFESKAKELADSPYGRLIFMRGHPSPEWLLTIGATYQVDPEFFRRHLDFRHGLRDHYSLPSLPSTLSTALTLRVATIGASVAKTKTDSEQDTIEILREENKLRLNEYREKLKSLTQMKLGDSIVRDLSIHDLQQFSIEQDISLYVGTCGAGWFALIWLDTTSNWKEGATSFLTSPLRTGSWMIFSVPVIQHRAGLALRQPRKLRERAAEEADTDGPKPSERMVQSACLLHLDYGLDLDKALAAGNSFYALHEILVFAAFSENQFLNMLETKLLNELDPTFLVHQKNPTLSNLLYHQRILDRHIQRIKDNLAAFKGNGSLGWPRSALEPGKQRIVDDVAETLIGDYEYLLSRSLTLSGQCSRGMQVVMNNAMIKESRDAMSQAEGVVKLTRLAFIFVPLTFTASFFGMNFAQFGQGHLSLWICPRRDPRPKSISIAEAMNMYKAMSQGNTDALRATAEPGVNNPTPS
;
A
#
# COMPACT_ATOMS: atom_id res chain seq x y z
N MET A 1 13.28 -74.74 60.08
CA MET A 1 14.13 -75.96 60.12
C MET A 1 14.35 -76.43 58.70
N ALA A 2 15.63 -76.72 58.36
CA ALA A 2 16.16 -77.39 57.15
C ALA A 2 15.94 -76.69 55.78
N GLN A 3 16.96 -76.06 55.18
CA GLN A 3 18.00 -76.62 54.27
C GLN A 3 17.45 -76.89 52.85
N SER A 4 18.08 -76.57 51.71
CA SER A 4 19.46 -76.21 51.37
C SER A 4 19.57 -75.52 49.98
N THR A 5 20.42 -74.50 49.88
CA THR A 5 21.43 -74.18 48.83
C THR A 5 21.41 -74.95 47.48
N SER A 6 21.29 -74.28 46.32
CA SER A 6 22.30 -73.60 45.46
C SER A 6 23.06 -74.57 44.53
N GLN A 7 23.09 -74.36 43.21
CA GLN A 7 24.05 -73.59 42.37
C GLN A 7 23.68 -73.93 40.90
N THR A 8 23.84 -73.15 39.83
CA THR A 8 24.89 -72.22 39.33
C THR A 8 24.30 -71.50 38.10
N ALA A 9 24.29 -70.15 38.04
CA ALA A 9 25.30 -69.27 37.43
C ALA A 9 25.20 -69.08 35.89
N GLY A 10 24.96 -67.83 35.43
CA GLY A 10 25.36 -67.33 34.09
C GLY A 10 24.29 -66.58 33.27
N GLU A 11 24.20 -65.26 33.43
CA GLU A 11 23.48 -64.21 32.66
C GLU A 11 23.88 -64.07 31.15
N PRO A 12 23.29 -63.14 30.33
CA PRO A 12 22.06 -62.34 30.46
C PRO A 12 21.17 -62.25 29.18
N LEU A 13 19.99 -61.64 29.36
CA LEU A 13 18.98 -61.24 28.37
C LEU A 13 19.53 -60.39 27.19
N GLU A 14 19.23 -60.80 25.96
CA GLU A 14 19.09 -59.89 24.81
C GLU A 14 17.62 -59.69 24.45
N ARG A 15 17.25 -58.41 24.34
CA ARG A 15 15.91 -57.90 24.09
C ARG A 15 15.56 -58.03 22.60
N LEU A 16 14.38 -58.58 22.35
CA LEU A 16 13.66 -58.51 21.08
C LEU A 16 13.49 -57.04 20.63
N HIS A 17 13.98 -56.71 19.43
CA HIS A 17 13.51 -55.59 18.62
C HIS A 17 13.06 -56.15 17.28
N GLY A 18 11.73 -56.22 17.11
CA GLY A 18 11.06 -56.64 15.89
C GLY A 18 11.20 -55.60 14.78
N GLU A 19 11.36 -56.14 13.58
CA GLU A 19 11.54 -55.51 12.29
C GLU A 19 10.38 -54.55 11.93
N ALA A 20 10.72 -53.34 11.49
CA ALA A 20 9.81 -52.47 10.74
C ALA A 20 10.26 -52.44 9.27
N GLN A 21 9.49 -53.14 8.45
CA GLN A 21 9.68 -53.28 7.00
C GLN A 21 9.60 -51.96 6.25
N GLY A 22 10.41 -51.88 5.20
CA GLY A 22 10.69 -50.67 4.44
C GLY A 22 9.51 -50.12 3.63
N VAL A 23 9.26 -48.82 3.83
CA VAL A 23 8.49 -48.00 2.91
C VAL A 23 9.42 -47.60 1.76
N ARG A 24 9.37 -48.33 0.64
CA ARG A 24 9.99 -47.91 -0.62
C ARG A 24 9.36 -46.59 -1.07
N ARG A 25 10.03 -45.46 -0.82
CA ARG A 25 9.75 -44.17 -1.47
C ARG A 25 9.79 -44.39 -2.98
N ARG A 26 8.64 -44.27 -3.65
CA ARG A 26 8.58 -44.21 -5.12
C ARG A 26 9.45 -43.04 -5.57
N GLU A 27 10.58 -43.33 -6.21
CA GLU A 27 11.33 -42.35 -6.97
C GLU A 27 10.39 -41.70 -7.99
N LYS A 28 10.12 -40.40 -7.85
CA LYS A 28 9.38 -39.64 -8.85
C LYS A 28 10.23 -39.66 -10.13
N LYS A 29 9.79 -40.43 -11.14
CA LYS A 29 10.37 -40.37 -12.50
C LYS A 29 10.52 -38.89 -12.90
N ARG A 30 11.76 -38.47 -13.22
CA ARG A 30 12.04 -37.14 -13.78
C ARG A 30 11.12 -36.92 -14.98
N ARG A 31 10.18 -35.98 -14.87
CA ARG A 31 9.32 -35.57 -16.00
C ARG A 31 10.20 -34.82 -16.99
N ARG A 32 10.09 -35.15 -18.29
CA ARG A 32 10.80 -34.41 -19.33
C ARG A 32 10.40 -32.92 -19.25
N PRO A 33 11.33 -31.97 -19.51
CA PRO A 33 10.96 -30.58 -19.69
C PRO A 33 9.92 -30.44 -20.81
N TYR A 34 8.92 -29.58 -20.61
CA TYR A 34 8.00 -29.23 -21.68
C TYR A 34 8.71 -28.35 -22.69
N MET A 35 8.39 -28.51 -23.98
CA MET A 35 8.67 -27.46 -24.96
C MET A 35 7.70 -26.29 -24.75
N ARG A 36 8.06 -25.08 -25.21
CA ARG A 36 7.23 -23.86 -25.03
C ARG A 36 5.79 -24.09 -25.49
N ASP A 37 5.61 -24.71 -26.66
CA ASP A 37 4.29 -25.02 -27.24
C ASP A 37 3.53 -26.08 -26.45
N GLU A 38 4.22 -27.11 -25.92
CA GLU A 38 3.59 -28.14 -25.10
C GLU A 38 3.07 -27.57 -23.78
N TYR A 39 3.83 -26.65 -23.17
CA TYR A 39 3.43 -25.96 -21.94
C TYR A 39 2.21 -25.06 -22.20
N ALA A 40 2.23 -24.26 -23.27
CA ALA A 40 1.10 -23.44 -23.70
C ALA A 40 -0.16 -24.28 -23.97
N GLN A 41 -0.01 -25.38 -24.71
CA GLN A 41 -1.10 -26.27 -25.08
C GLN A 41 -1.68 -27.01 -23.87
N ALA A 42 -0.86 -27.38 -22.88
CA ALA A 42 -1.32 -27.98 -21.63
C ALA A 42 -2.22 -27.02 -20.84
N ILE A 43 -1.81 -25.74 -20.72
CA ILE A 43 -2.61 -24.70 -20.06
C ILE A 43 -3.93 -24.47 -20.81
N LEU A 44 -3.88 -24.38 -22.14
CA LEU A 44 -5.08 -24.25 -22.97
C LEU A 44 -6.04 -25.42 -22.76
N SER A 45 -5.53 -26.64 -22.85
CA SER A 45 -6.34 -27.85 -22.75
C SER A 45 -7.00 -27.95 -21.37
N TYR A 46 -6.28 -27.60 -20.30
CA TYR A 46 -6.85 -27.51 -18.96
C TYR A 46 -7.93 -26.43 -18.88
N SER A 47 -7.70 -25.25 -19.47
CA SER A 47 -8.67 -24.14 -19.44
C SER A 47 -10.03 -24.48 -20.07
N GLN A 48 -10.02 -25.39 -21.05
CA GLN A 48 -11.22 -25.87 -21.75
C GLN A 48 -11.94 -27.01 -20.98
N GLN A 49 -11.39 -27.48 -19.86
CA GLN A 49 -11.97 -28.56 -19.09
C GLN A 49 -13.24 -28.10 -18.36
N SER A 50 -14.38 -28.58 -18.86
CA SER A 50 -15.71 -28.24 -18.34
C SER A 50 -15.97 -28.76 -16.92
N VAL A 51 -16.69 -27.95 -16.14
CA VAL A 51 -17.26 -28.31 -14.83
C VAL A 51 -18.15 -29.55 -14.93
N THR A 52 -18.78 -29.80 -16.09
CA THR A 52 -19.65 -30.96 -16.31
C THR A 52 -18.89 -32.27 -16.50
N ARG A 53 -17.57 -32.23 -16.73
CA ARG A 53 -16.75 -33.42 -17.07
C ARG A 53 -15.67 -33.74 -16.05
N SER A 54 -15.37 -32.82 -15.12
CA SER A 54 -14.29 -32.99 -14.15
C SER A 54 -14.55 -32.17 -12.89
N LEU A 55 -14.17 -32.72 -11.74
CA LEU A 55 -14.08 -31.97 -10.47
C LEU A 55 -12.93 -30.94 -10.49
N TYR A 56 -11.96 -31.13 -11.40
CA TYR A 56 -10.86 -30.21 -11.65
C TYR A 56 -11.18 -29.40 -12.90
N ALA A 57 -12.12 -28.46 -12.77
CA ALA A 57 -12.48 -27.57 -13.87
C ALA A 57 -11.41 -26.49 -14.03
N GLY A 58 -10.88 -26.34 -15.25
CA GLY A 58 -9.82 -25.37 -15.52
C GLY A 58 -10.32 -24.01 -16.02
N VAL A 59 -11.63 -23.76 -16.06
CA VAL A 59 -12.23 -22.51 -16.59
C VAL A 59 -11.62 -21.22 -16.05
N HIS A 60 -11.07 -21.24 -14.84
CA HIS A 60 -10.37 -20.11 -14.22
C HIS A 60 -9.02 -19.77 -14.87
N PHE A 61 -8.48 -20.63 -15.73
CA PHE A 61 -7.26 -20.41 -16.52
C PHE A 61 -7.51 -19.79 -17.90
N GLU A 62 -8.76 -19.61 -18.33
CA GLU A 62 -9.10 -19.19 -19.71
C GLU A 62 -8.37 -17.92 -20.14
N ASN A 63 -8.28 -16.92 -19.26
CA ASN A 63 -7.59 -15.67 -19.56
C ASN A 63 -6.07 -15.83 -19.67
N LEU A 64 -5.46 -16.63 -18.81
CA LEU A 64 -4.04 -16.90 -18.89
C LEU A 64 -3.74 -17.67 -20.17
N ALA A 65 -4.54 -18.69 -20.50
CA ALA A 65 -4.42 -19.44 -21.74
C ALA A 65 -4.54 -18.54 -22.98
N ARG A 66 -5.56 -17.67 -23.01
CA ARG A 66 -5.76 -16.70 -24.11
C ARG A 66 -4.58 -15.76 -24.24
N TYR A 67 -4.06 -15.26 -23.12
CA TYR A 67 -2.91 -14.36 -23.11
C TYR A 67 -1.66 -15.02 -23.69
N LEU A 68 -1.36 -16.24 -23.25
CA LEU A 68 -0.17 -16.97 -23.69
C LEU A 68 -0.21 -17.33 -25.19
N GLN A 69 -1.38 -17.23 -25.83
CA GLN A 69 -1.56 -17.48 -27.27
C GLN A 69 -1.49 -16.22 -28.14
N GLN A 70 -1.50 -15.04 -27.54
CA GLN A 70 -1.45 -13.79 -28.31
C GLN A 70 -0.03 -13.56 -28.83
N PRO A 71 0.14 -13.17 -30.12
CA PRO A 71 1.42 -12.68 -30.61
C PRO A 71 1.75 -11.38 -29.87
N TYR A 72 2.92 -11.31 -29.24
CA TYR A 72 3.34 -10.10 -28.56
C TYR A 72 4.07 -9.17 -29.52
N GLU A 73 3.58 -7.95 -29.67
CA GLU A 73 4.36 -6.88 -30.29
C GLU A 73 5.31 -6.32 -29.25
N ALA A 74 6.61 -6.58 -29.42
CA ALA A 74 7.66 -6.03 -28.57
C ALA A 74 7.80 -4.51 -28.79
N GLN A 75 6.90 -3.73 -28.20
CA GLN A 75 7.12 -2.29 -28.05
C GLN A 75 8.05 -2.12 -26.85
N VAL A 76 9.35 -1.96 -27.14
CA VAL A 76 10.38 -1.68 -26.14
C VAL A 76 9.94 -0.47 -25.31
N PRO A 77 10.06 -0.50 -23.97
CA PRO A 77 9.85 0.70 -23.16
C PRO A 77 10.74 1.82 -23.68
N ASP A 78 10.17 3.01 -23.86
CA ASP A 78 10.94 4.21 -24.16
C ASP A 78 11.86 4.49 -22.96
N LEU A 79 13.07 3.96 -23.07
CA LEU A 79 14.16 4.25 -22.18
C LEU A 79 14.69 5.60 -22.64
N VAL A 80 14.25 6.67 -21.99
CA VAL A 80 14.85 7.99 -22.19
C VAL A 80 16.35 7.86 -21.91
N ALA A 81 17.08 7.91 -23.01
CA ALA A 81 18.51 8.04 -23.09
C ALA A 81 18.99 9.22 -22.23
N ASN A 82 19.90 8.94 -21.31
CA ASN A 82 20.99 9.90 -21.12
C ASN A 82 21.84 9.82 -22.39
N LYS A 83 21.69 10.83 -23.25
CA LYS A 83 22.52 11.00 -24.44
C LYS A 83 23.97 11.18 -24.03
N HIS A 84 24.74 10.11 -24.10
CA HIS A 84 26.13 10.11 -24.57
C HIS A 84 26.49 8.69 -24.99
N ASP A 85 25.86 8.22 -26.06
CA ASP A 85 26.52 7.51 -27.14
C ASP A 85 25.53 7.37 -28.30
N ALA A 86 25.94 7.82 -29.47
CA ALA A 86 25.23 7.51 -30.70
C ALA A 86 25.54 6.04 -31.05
N ASN A 87 24.47 5.28 -31.32
CA ASN A 87 24.38 3.83 -31.58
C ASN A 87 24.07 2.95 -30.37
N ILE A 88 22.97 2.20 -30.52
CA ILE A 88 22.37 1.19 -29.64
C ILE A 88 21.25 1.78 -28.78
N ASP A 89 20.00 1.62 -29.24
CA ASP A 89 18.81 1.71 -28.39
C ASP A 89 19.07 0.87 -27.12
N PRO A 90 18.94 1.42 -25.90
CA PRO A 90 19.23 0.66 -24.71
C PRO A 90 18.23 -0.49 -24.60
N VAL A 91 18.73 -1.71 -24.66
CA VAL A 91 17.88 -2.90 -24.61
C VAL A 91 17.35 -3.07 -23.18
N PHE A 92 16.03 -3.09 -23.00
CA PHE A 92 15.42 -3.31 -21.69
C PHE A 92 15.66 -4.75 -21.19
N ASN A 93 16.42 -4.89 -20.10
CA ASN A 93 16.73 -6.19 -19.50
C ASN A 93 15.57 -6.68 -18.62
N PHE A 94 14.61 -7.42 -19.18
CA PHE A 94 13.44 -7.87 -18.40
C PHE A 94 13.82 -8.82 -17.25
N VAL A 95 14.82 -9.69 -17.45
CA VAL A 95 15.27 -10.68 -16.46
C VAL A 95 16.67 -10.37 -15.95
N THR A 96 16.86 -10.51 -14.64
CA THR A 96 18.19 -10.63 -14.03
C THR A 96 18.37 -12.02 -13.44
N PHE A 97 19.39 -12.72 -13.93
CA PHE A 97 19.69 -14.10 -13.57
C PHE A 97 20.88 -14.15 -12.62
N TYR A 98 20.69 -14.73 -11.44
CA TYR A 98 21.74 -14.94 -10.45
C TYR A 98 22.13 -16.42 -10.35
N ASN A 99 23.42 -16.69 -10.56
CA ASN A 99 24.02 -17.99 -10.26
C ASN A 99 24.55 -17.97 -8.81
N LEU A 100 24.03 -18.85 -7.95
CA LEU A 100 24.48 -18.94 -6.55
C LEU A 100 25.67 -19.90 -6.36
N ASP A 101 26.30 -20.36 -7.44
CA ASP A 101 27.54 -21.11 -7.35
C ASP A 101 28.63 -20.31 -6.59
N PRO A 102 29.15 -20.82 -5.45
CA PRO A 102 30.14 -20.12 -4.65
C PRO A 102 31.47 -19.86 -5.39
N SER A 103 31.78 -20.67 -6.42
CA SER A 103 33.02 -20.59 -7.19
C SER A 103 33.01 -19.52 -8.28
N THR A 104 31.83 -19.01 -8.65
CA THR A 104 31.71 -18.05 -9.74
C THR A 104 31.90 -16.62 -9.25
N ASP A 105 32.79 -15.87 -9.91
CA ASP A 105 33.02 -14.44 -9.61
C ASP A 105 31.89 -13.54 -10.14
N ILE A 106 31.35 -13.85 -11.33
CA ILE A 106 30.21 -13.12 -11.92
C ILE A 106 28.91 -13.81 -11.51
N ARG A 107 28.12 -13.13 -10.68
CA ARG A 107 26.87 -13.67 -10.11
C ARG A 107 25.65 -13.32 -10.94
N GLU A 108 25.54 -12.06 -11.34
CA GLU A 108 24.41 -11.54 -12.09
C GLU A 108 24.65 -11.54 -13.61
N THR A 109 23.60 -11.87 -14.36
CA THR A 109 23.54 -11.70 -15.81
C THR A 109 22.23 -11.02 -16.17
N TYR A 110 22.30 -9.96 -16.95
CA TYR A 110 21.13 -9.21 -17.39
C TYR A 110 20.69 -9.72 -18.77
N ILE A 111 19.42 -10.07 -18.89
CA ILE A 111 18.90 -10.76 -20.07
C ILE A 111 17.69 -10.00 -20.61
N SER A 112 17.77 -9.69 -21.90
CA SER A 112 16.76 -8.95 -22.64
C SER A 112 15.94 -9.79 -23.62
N SER A 113 16.42 -11.00 -23.97
CA SER A 113 15.74 -11.90 -24.91
C SER A 113 15.44 -13.28 -24.28
N PRO A 114 14.25 -13.86 -24.51
CA PRO A 114 13.91 -15.21 -24.07
C PRO A 114 14.88 -16.30 -24.57
N ASP A 115 15.43 -16.16 -25.78
CA ASP A 115 16.32 -17.18 -26.36
C ASP A 115 17.70 -17.21 -25.68
N VAL A 116 18.19 -16.04 -25.28
CA VAL A 116 19.41 -15.90 -24.47
C VAL A 116 19.18 -16.52 -23.10
N PHE A 117 18.00 -16.29 -22.49
CA PHE A 117 17.63 -16.92 -21.23
C PHE A 117 17.62 -18.44 -21.32
N GLU A 118 16.97 -19.01 -22.35
CA GLU A 118 16.91 -20.46 -22.52
C GLU A 118 18.31 -21.06 -22.70
N SER A 119 19.18 -20.40 -23.45
CA SER A 119 20.57 -20.82 -23.65
C SER A 119 21.34 -20.85 -22.33
N LYS A 120 21.19 -19.79 -21.50
CA LYS A 120 21.83 -19.70 -20.18
C LYS A 120 21.28 -20.74 -19.20
N ALA A 121 19.98 -20.99 -19.23
CA ALA A 121 19.35 -22.00 -18.40
C ALA A 121 19.83 -23.41 -18.75
N LYS A 122 20.04 -23.71 -20.05
CA LYS A 122 20.61 -24.98 -20.52
C LYS A 122 22.06 -25.18 -20.08
N GLU A 123 22.90 -24.15 -20.20
CA GLU A 123 24.30 -24.19 -19.72
C GLU A 123 24.38 -24.60 -18.24
N LEU A 124 23.42 -24.13 -17.45
CA LEU A 124 23.38 -24.36 -16.01
C LEU A 124 22.48 -25.52 -15.59
N ALA A 125 21.88 -26.28 -16.50
CA ALA A 125 20.87 -27.30 -16.16
C ALA A 125 21.37 -28.36 -15.18
N ASP A 126 22.66 -28.72 -15.27
CA ASP A 126 23.29 -29.77 -14.47
C ASP A 126 23.94 -29.28 -13.17
N SER A 127 24.00 -27.96 -12.93
CA SER A 127 24.69 -27.47 -11.74
C SER A 127 23.86 -27.67 -10.46
N PRO A 128 24.48 -28.17 -9.37
CA PRO A 128 23.80 -28.52 -8.12
C PRO A 128 23.42 -27.31 -7.28
N TYR A 129 23.85 -26.10 -7.66
CA TYR A 129 23.65 -24.88 -6.88
C TYR A 129 22.32 -24.19 -7.20
N GLY A 130 21.86 -23.39 -6.24
CA GLY A 130 20.68 -22.55 -6.36
C GLY A 130 20.80 -21.47 -7.45
N ARG A 131 19.65 -21.02 -7.96
CA ARG A 131 19.54 -19.95 -8.97
C ARG A 131 18.43 -18.99 -8.59
N LEU A 132 18.61 -17.70 -8.83
CA LEU A 132 17.54 -16.72 -8.68
C LEU A 132 17.25 -16.04 -10.00
N ILE A 133 15.98 -15.85 -10.30
CA ILE A 133 15.51 -15.25 -11.54
C ILE A 133 14.61 -14.09 -11.15
N PHE A 134 15.10 -12.87 -11.32
CA PHE A 134 14.30 -11.66 -11.10
C PHE A 134 13.60 -11.28 -12.40
N MET A 135 12.28 -11.16 -12.36
CA MET A 135 11.44 -10.56 -13.39
C MET A 135 10.96 -9.19 -12.92
N ARG A 136 10.86 -8.22 -13.83
CA ARG A 136 10.54 -6.82 -13.48
C ARG A 136 9.35 -6.31 -14.31
N GLY A 137 8.28 -5.93 -13.64
CA GLY A 137 7.07 -5.36 -14.25
C GLY A 137 6.26 -6.36 -15.07
N HIS A 138 5.51 -5.84 -16.04
CA HIS A 138 4.58 -6.61 -16.87
C HIS A 138 5.31 -7.51 -17.89
N PRO A 139 5.05 -8.83 -17.93
CA PRO A 139 5.78 -9.78 -18.77
C PRO A 139 5.18 -9.87 -20.17
N SER A 140 5.95 -10.29 -21.17
CA SER A 140 5.37 -10.76 -22.43
C SER A 140 4.92 -12.23 -22.33
N PRO A 141 3.98 -12.69 -23.18
CA PRO A 141 3.67 -14.10 -23.38
C PRO A 141 4.92 -14.98 -23.59
N GLU A 142 5.88 -14.56 -24.42
CA GLU A 142 7.08 -15.36 -24.69
C GLU A 142 7.92 -15.57 -23.44
N TRP A 143 8.06 -14.54 -22.59
CA TRP A 143 8.80 -14.64 -21.34
C TRP A 143 8.15 -15.64 -20.38
N LEU A 144 6.82 -15.57 -20.20
CA LEU A 144 6.10 -16.52 -19.34
C LEU A 144 6.19 -17.95 -19.85
N LEU A 145 6.02 -18.15 -21.16
CA LEU A 145 6.13 -19.48 -21.77
C LEU A 145 7.54 -20.05 -21.65
N THR A 146 8.57 -19.23 -21.89
CA THR A 146 9.96 -19.67 -21.82
C THR A 146 10.33 -20.05 -20.39
N ILE A 147 10.10 -19.17 -19.42
CA ILE A 147 10.40 -19.44 -18.01
C ILE A 147 9.57 -20.63 -17.49
N GLY A 148 8.27 -20.66 -17.82
CA GLY A 148 7.36 -21.72 -17.42
C GLY A 148 7.77 -23.09 -17.95
N ALA A 149 8.13 -23.18 -19.23
CA ALA A 149 8.56 -24.43 -19.86
C ALA A 149 9.93 -24.90 -19.37
N THR A 150 10.92 -23.98 -19.29
CA THR A 150 12.28 -24.30 -18.85
C THR A 150 12.33 -24.81 -17.42
N TYR A 151 11.60 -24.16 -16.50
CA TYR A 151 11.65 -24.47 -15.07
C TYR A 151 10.43 -25.24 -14.55
N GLN A 152 9.50 -25.62 -15.42
CA GLN A 152 8.24 -26.28 -15.07
C GLN A 152 7.48 -25.54 -13.96
N VAL A 153 7.41 -24.22 -14.06
CA VAL A 153 6.69 -23.37 -13.10
C VAL A 153 5.21 -23.72 -13.14
N ASP A 154 4.57 -23.82 -11.99
CA ASP A 154 3.12 -24.02 -11.92
C ASP A 154 2.40 -22.80 -12.56
N PRO A 155 1.57 -22.98 -13.61
CA PRO A 155 0.81 -21.88 -14.21
C PRO A 155 -0.03 -21.08 -13.20
N GLU A 156 -0.43 -21.69 -12.09
CA GLU A 156 -1.13 -21.03 -11.00
C GLU A 156 -0.33 -19.87 -10.39
N PHE A 157 1.00 -19.96 -10.37
CA PHE A 157 1.87 -18.85 -9.94
C PHE A 157 1.68 -17.62 -10.84
N PHE A 158 1.71 -17.81 -12.16
CA PHE A 158 1.50 -16.72 -13.11
C PHE A 158 0.10 -16.14 -13.02
N ARG A 159 -0.92 -16.99 -12.87
CA ARG A 159 -2.31 -16.56 -12.72
C ARG A 159 -2.51 -15.70 -11.47
N ARG A 160 -1.89 -16.06 -10.35
CA ARG A 160 -1.98 -15.30 -9.09
C ARG A 160 -1.30 -13.95 -9.17
N HIS A 161 -0.11 -13.90 -9.76
CA HIS A 161 0.55 -12.61 -9.94
C HIS A 161 -0.20 -11.73 -10.95
N LEU A 162 -0.88 -12.33 -11.93
CA LEU A 162 -1.76 -11.63 -12.88
C LEU A 162 -3.24 -11.66 -12.43
N ASP A 163 -3.50 -11.58 -11.12
CA ASP A 163 -4.85 -11.67 -10.53
C ASP A 163 -5.86 -10.66 -11.12
N PHE A 164 -5.40 -9.52 -11.61
CA PHE A 164 -6.23 -8.54 -12.30
C PHE A 164 -6.94 -9.08 -13.54
N ARG A 165 -6.51 -10.23 -14.08
CA ARG A 165 -7.06 -10.86 -15.28
C ARG A 165 -8.19 -11.85 -14.94
N HIS A 166 -9.29 -11.36 -14.38
CA HIS A 166 -10.51 -12.16 -14.26
C HIS A 166 -11.20 -12.34 -15.61
N GLY A 167 -11.72 -13.55 -15.88
CA GLY A 167 -12.47 -13.83 -17.10
C GLY A 167 -13.76 -13.01 -17.17
N LEU A 168 -14.59 -13.28 -18.18
CA LEU A 168 -15.97 -12.75 -18.25
C LEU A 168 -16.76 -13.02 -16.96
N ARG A 169 -16.35 -14.02 -16.17
CA ARG A 169 -16.90 -14.37 -14.87
C ARG A 169 -15.77 -14.50 -13.84
N ASP A 170 -15.98 -13.89 -12.67
CA ASP A 170 -15.17 -14.18 -11.52
C ASP A 170 -15.60 -15.52 -10.90
N HIS A 171 -14.64 -16.38 -10.67
CA HIS A 171 -14.84 -17.69 -10.06
C HIS A 171 -14.51 -17.68 -8.56
N TYR A 172 -14.11 -16.52 -8.01
CA TYR A 172 -13.76 -16.33 -6.59
C TYR A 172 -12.72 -17.35 -6.10
N SER A 173 -11.80 -17.72 -6.99
CA SER A 173 -10.76 -18.74 -6.75
C SER A 173 -9.54 -18.23 -5.96
N LEU A 174 -9.49 -16.94 -5.65
CA LEU A 174 -8.40 -16.30 -4.93
C LEU A 174 -8.95 -15.59 -3.67
N PRO A 175 -8.26 -15.69 -2.52
CA PRO A 175 -7.05 -16.49 -2.29
C PRO A 175 -7.34 -18.00 -2.26
N SER A 176 -6.35 -18.81 -2.64
CA SER A 176 -6.44 -20.29 -2.52
C SER A 176 -6.14 -20.75 -1.09
N LEU A 177 -6.47 -22.01 -0.79
CA LEU A 177 -6.15 -22.62 0.50
C LEU A 177 -4.63 -22.68 0.72
N PRO A 178 -4.12 -22.33 1.92
CA PRO A 178 -2.68 -22.31 2.20
C PRO A 178 -1.96 -23.64 1.93
N SER A 179 -2.65 -24.77 2.07
CA SER A 179 -2.09 -26.10 1.78
C SER A 179 -1.69 -26.30 0.32
N THR A 180 -2.23 -25.49 -0.59
CA THR A 180 -1.91 -25.50 -2.02
C THR A 180 -0.79 -24.53 -2.41
N LEU A 181 -0.29 -23.74 -1.45
CA LEU A 181 0.65 -22.64 -1.67
C LEU A 181 2.09 -22.98 -1.28
N SER A 182 2.44 -24.26 -1.15
CA SER A 182 3.75 -24.64 -0.61
C SER A 182 4.91 -23.97 -1.35
N THR A 183 4.89 -23.95 -2.67
CA THR A 183 6.01 -23.41 -3.46
C THR A 183 5.99 -21.90 -3.68
N ALA A 184 4.92 -21.18 -3.30
CA ALA A 184 4.74 -19.78 -3.67
C ALA A 184 4.38 -18.87 -2.48
N LEU A 185 4.97 -17.69 -2.45
CA LEU A 185 4.72 -16.66 -1.45
C LEU A 185 4.55 -15.31 -2.14
N THR A 186 3.64 -14.48 -1.66
CA THR A 186 3.48 -13.10 -2.18
C THR A 186 3.69 -12.11 -1.04
N LEU A 187 4.59 -11.17 -1.26
CA LEU A 187 4.89 -10.09 -0.33
C LEU A 187 4.34 -8.80 -0.89
N ARG A 188 3.72 -7.98 -0.04
CA ARG A 188 3.32 -6.62 -0.40
C ARG A 188 4.41 -5.66 0.04
N VAL A 189 4.80 -4.76 -0.86
CA VAL A 189 5.69 -3.64 -0.57
C VAL A 189 4.91 -2.34 -0.75
N ALA A 190 5.08 -1.41 0.19
CA ALA A 190 4.50 -0.08 0.12
C ALA A 190 5.59 0.95 -0.23
N THR A 191 5.39 1.70 -1.30
CA THR A 191 6.16 2.91 -1.60
C THR A 191 5.38 4.12 -1.11
N ILE A 192 5.99 4.92 -0.23
CA ILE A 192 5.40 6.19 0.20
C ILE A 192 5.78 7.27 -0.82
N GLY A 193 4.78 7.96 -1.35
CA GLY A 193 4.95 9.15 -2.16
C GLY A 193 4.69 10.40 -1.33
N ALA A 194 5.49 11.44 -1.56
CA ALA A 194 5.37 12.72 -0.89
C ALA A 194 5.32 13.86 -1.92
N SER A 195 4.56 14.90 -1.60
CA SER A 195 4.47 16.13 -2.38
C SER A 195 5.01 17.31 -1.59
N VAL A 196 5.76 18.17 -2.28
CA VAL A 196 6.29 19.43 -1.73
C VAL A 196 5.22 20.54 -1.73
N ALA A 197 4.09 20.33 -2.41
CA ALA A 197 3.02 21.32 -2.49
C ALA A 197 2.36 21.55 -1.11
N LYS A 198 2.29 22.81 -0.69
CA LYS A 198 1.52 23.22 0.49
C LYS A 198 0.21 23.86 0.03
N THR A 199 -0.83 23.06 -0.16
CA THR A 199 -2.18 23.59 -0.40
C THR A 199 -2.85 23.85 0.95
N LYS A 200 -2.94 25.11 1.38
CA LYS A 200 -3.85 25.51 2.47
C LYS A 200 -5.20 25.79 1.83
N THR A 201 -6.17 24.91 2.05
CA THR A 201 -7.56 25.11 1.60
C THR A 201 -8.47 25.18 2.81
N ASP A 202 -9.47 26.06 2.79
CA ASP A 202 -10.43 26.20 3.90
C ASP A 202 -11.24 24.92 4.18
N SER A 203 -11.29 23.98 3.22
CA SER A 203 -11.80 22.61 3.41
C SER A 203 -10.80 21.56 2.90
N GLU A 204 -9.78 21.26 3.73
CA GLU A 204 -8.80 20.20 3.43
C GLU A 204 -9.47 18.82 3.35
N GLN A 205 -10.45 18.55 4.21
CA GLN A 205 -11.12 17.24 4.28
C GLN A 205 -11.95 16.92 3.03
N ASP A 206 -12.77 17.86 2.54
CA ASP A 206 -13.57 17.65 1.33
C ASP A 206 -12.66 17.47 0.11
N THR A 207 -11.53 18.18 0.08
CA THR A 207 -10.52 18.04 -0.98
C THR A 207 -9.91 16.64 -0.96
N ILE A 208 -9.56 16.11 0.22
CA ILE A 208 -9.04 14.74 0.37
C ILE A 208 -10.06 13.71 -0.11
N GLU A 209 -11.35 13.88 0.21
CA GLU A 209 -12.40 12.96 -0.19
C GLU A 209 -12.62 12.95 -1.72
N ILE A 210 -12.63 14.13 -2.33
CA ILE A 210 -12.68 14.25 -3.80
C ILE A 210 -11.48 13.55 -4.43
N LEU A 211 -10.26 13.78 -3.90
CA LEU A 211 -9.05 13.12 -4.39
C LEU A 211 -9.13 11.60 -4.25
N ARG A 212 -9.66 11.08 -3.13
CA ARG A 212 -9.83 9.64 -2.90
C ARG A 212 -10.79 9.02 -3.93
N GLU A 213 -11.93 9.65 -4.20
CA GLU A 213 -12.88 9.14 -5.19
C GLU A 213 -12.34 9.23 -6.62
N GLU A 214 -11.64 10.30 -6.99
CA GLU A 214 -10.97 10.41 -8.29
C GLU A 214 -9.89 9.36 -8.49
N ASN A 215 -9.06 9.13 -7.47
CA ASN A 215 -8.00 8.12 -7.56
C ASN A 215 -8.58 6.71 -7.65
N LYS A 216 -9.69 6.44 -6.94
CA LYS A 216 -10.42 5.18 -7.08
C LYS A 216 -10.96 4.98 -8.50
N LEU A 217 -11.52 6.02 -9.12
CA LEU A 217 -11.98 5.98 -10.51
C LEU A 217 -10.80 5.69 -11.47
N ARG A 218 -9.71 6.45 -11.37
CA ARG A 218 -8.52 6.28 -12.21
C ARG A 218 -7.86 4.92 -12.03
N LEU A 219 -7.79 4.41 -10.81
CA LEU A 219 -7.25 3.08 -10.54
C LEU A 219 -8.14 1.98 -11.14
N ASN A 220 -9.46 2.14 -11.13
CA ASN A 220 -10.37 1.23 -11.81
C ASN A 220 -10.20 1.29 -13.34
N GLU A 221 -10.10 2.47 -13.93
CA GLU A 221 -9.80 2.63 -15.37
C GLU A 221 -8.46 1.96 -15.73
N TYR A 222 -7.45 2.14 -14.89
CA TYR A 222 -6.15 1.47 -15.05
C TYR A 222 -6.27 -0.06 -14.96
N ARG A 223 -7.03 -0.59 -13.99
CA ARG A 223 -7.29 -2.04 -13.88
C ARG A 223 -8.03 -2.58 -15.10
N GLU A 224 -8.97 -1.84 -15.68
CA GLU A 224 -9.64 -2.24 -16.92
C GLU A 224 -8.67 -2.24 -18.11
N LYS A 225 -7.74 -1.29 -18.19
CA LYS A 225 -6.67 -1.30 -19.21
C LYS A 225 -5.71 -2.49 -19.04
N LEU A 226 -5.37 -2.85 -17.80
CA LEU A 226 -4.59 -4.05 -17.50
C LEU A 226 -5.31 -5.34 -17.94
N LYS A 227 -6.65 -5.38 -17.84
CA LYS A 227 -7.47 -6.50 -18.30
C LYS A 227 -7.57 -6.59 -19.82
N SER A 228 -7.69 -5.45 -20.51
CA SER A 228 -7.90 -5.41 -21.95
C SER A 228 -6.63 -5.69 -22.77
N LEU A 229 -5.44 -5.61 -22.16
CA LEU A 229 -4.12 -5.89 -22.77
C LEU A 229 -3.74 -4.94 -23.92
N THR A 230 -4.52 -3.89 -24.17
CA THR A 230 -4.38 -3.03 -25.35
C THR A 230 -3.28 -1.97 -25.25
N GLN A 231 -2.61 -1.83 -24.08
CA GLN A 231 -1.72 -0.68 -23.81
C GLN A 231 -0.50 -0.98 -22.91
N MET A 232 -0.23 -2.24 -22.53
CA MET A 232 0.86 -2.56 -21.61
C MET A 232 2.14 -2.96 -22.36
N LYS A 233 3.24 -2.26 -22.08
CA LYS A 233 4.57 -2.57 -22.61
C LYS A 233 5.30 -3.55 -21.67
N LEU A 234 6.34 -4.20 -22.20
CA LEU A 234 7.16 -5.15 -21.47
C LEU A 234 7.90 -4.41 -20.36
N GLY A 235 7.70 -4.81 -19.12
CA GLY A 235 8.36 -4.20 -17.97
C GLY A 235 7.63 -2.99 -17.40
N ASP A 236 6.43 -2.65 -17.87
CA ASP A 236 5.59 -1.64 -17.23
C ASP A 236 5.30 -2.00 -15.77
N SER A 237 5.31 -1.00 -14.88
CA SER A 237 5.04 -1.21 -13.46
C SER A 237 3.59 -1.64 -13.26
N ILE A 238 3.36 -2.65 -12.42
CA ILE A 238 2.02 -3.09 -12.05
C ILE A 238 1.66 -2.47 -10.70
N VAL A 239 0.66 -1.59 -10.65
CA VAL A 239 0.14 -1.04 -9.38
C VAL A 239 -1.05 -1.84 -8.87
N ARG A 240 -0.97 -2.33 -7.63
CA ARG A 240 -2.06 -3.10 -7.00
C ARG A 240 -3.06 -2.17 -6.33
N ASP A 241 -2.56 -1.17 -5.62
CA ASP A 241 -3.41 -0.16 -5.00
C ASP A 241 -2.69 1.19 -4.84
N LEU A 242 -3.48 2.25 -4.73
CA LEU A 242 -3.01 3.59 -4.41
C LEU A 242 -3.89 4.18 -3.32
N SER A 243 -3.27 4.66 -2.24
CA SER A 243 -3.97 5.24 -1.10
C SER A 243 -3.54 6.67 -0.83
N ILE A 244 -4.48 7.58 -0.65
CA ILE A 244 -4.22 8.99 -0.28
C ILE A 244 -4.47 9.18 1.20
N HIS A 245 -3.42 9.53 1.93
CA HIS A 245 -3.46 9.72 3.38
C HIS A 245 -3.78 11.18 3.72
N ASP A 246 -3.17 12.13 3.00
CA ASP A 246 -3.47 13.55 3.09
C ASP A 246 -3.09 14.29 1.79
N LEU A 247 -3.08 15.63 1.81
CA LEU A 247 -2.73 16.47 0.66
C LEU A 247 -1.23 16.45 0.30
N GLN A 248 -0.39 15.78 1.09
CA GLN A 248 1.06 15.71 0.90
C GLN A 248 1.55 14.27 0.72
N GLN A 249 0.83 13.27 1.18
CA GLN A 249 1.32 11.90 1.26
C GLN A 249 0.30 10.90 0.71
N PHE A 250 0.82 9.98 -0.08
CA PHE A 250 0.10 8.84 -0.61
C PHE A 250 0.98 7.60 -0.52
N SER A 251 0.41 6.42 -0.68
CA SER A 251 1.16 5.17 -0.79
C SER A 251 0.75 4.39 -2.03
N ILE A 252 1.74 3.79 -2.69
CA ILE A 252 1.58 2.86 -3.80
C ILE A 252 1.90 1.46 -3.26
N GLU A 253 1.00 0.53 -3.51
CA GLU A 253 1.11 -0.85 -3.08
C GLU A 253 1.38 -1.78 -4.26
N GLN A 254 2.42 -2.60 -4.14
CA GLN A 254 2.91 -3.48 -5.21
C GLN A 254 3.40 -4.82 -4.65
N ASP A 255 3.25 -5.88 -5.43
CA ASP A 255 3.59 -7.24 -5.03
C ASP A 255 4.98 -7.68 -5.48
N ILE A 256 5.60 -8.50 -4.64
CA ILE A 256 6.73 -9.36 -4.96
C ILE A 256 6.23 -10.79 -4.83
N SER A 257 6.13 -11.51 -5.95
CA SER A 257 5.77 -12.92 -5.94
C SER A 257 7.01 -13.79 -6.03
N LEU A 258 7.15 -14.70 -5.08
CA LEU A 258 8.25 -15.66 -4.96
C LEU A 258 7.72 -17.04 -5.30
N TYR A 259 8.45 -17.78 -6.12
CA TYR A 259 8.20 -19.20 -6.39
C TYR A 259 9.49 -19.98 -6.27
N VAL A 260 9.50 -21.05 -5.48
CA VAL A 260 10.68 -21.89 -5.29
C VAL A 260 10.40 -23.28 -5.82
N GLY A 261 11.28 -23.75 -6.70
CA GLY A 261 11.19 -25.08 -7.31
C GLY A 261 12.53 -25.80 -7.33
N THR A 262 12.50 -27.07 -7.70
CA THR A 262 13.70 -27.90 -7.91
C THR A 262 14.02 -27.98 -9.40
N CYS A 263 15.30 -27.84 -9.77
CA CYS A 263 15.76 -27.97 -11.15
C CYS A 263 17.02 -28.84 -11.18
N GLY A 264 16.94 -30.00 -11.84
CA GLY A 264 18.08 -30.92 -11.93
C GLY A 264 18.47 -31.49 -10.57
N ALA A 265 19.70 -31.22 -10.12
CA ALA A 265 20.21 -31.52 -8.79
C ALA A 265 20.12 -30.32 -7.81
N GLY A 266 19.85 -29.12 -8.34
CA GLY A 266 19.74 -27.89 -7.57
C GLY A 266 18.30 -27.41 -7.42
N TRP A 267 18.18 -26.13 -7.08
CA TRP A 267 16.90 -25.45 -6.91
C TRP A 267 16.93 -24.10 -7.63
N PHE A 268 15.75 -23.52 -7.84
CA PHE A 268 15.63 -22.17 -8.38
C PHE A 268 14.55 -21.40 -7.60
N ALA A 269 14.70 -20.08 -7.54
CA ALA A 269 13.61 -19.20 -7.16
C ALA A 269 13.33 -18.18 -8.26
N LEU A 270 12.05 -18.03 -8.59
CA LEU A 270 11.53 -16.99 -9.45
C LEU A 270 11.01 -15.86 -8.55
N ILE A 271 11.53 -14.67 -8.74
CA ILE A 271 11.17 -13.45 -8.02
C ILE A 271 10.57 -12.49 -9.02
N TRP A 272 9.27 -12.27 -8.93
CA TRP A 272 8.56 -11.37 -9.82
C TRP A 272 8.20 -10.10 -9.09
N LEU A 273 8.86 -9.00 -9.48
CA LEU A 273 8.62 -7.66 -8.97
C LEU A 273 7.59 -6.95 -9.84
N ASP A 274 6.57 -6.40 -9.22
CA ASP A 274 5.65 -5.44 -9.86
C ASP A 274 6.35 -4.13 -10.28
N THR A 275 7.47 -3.79 -9.64
CA THR A 275 8.13 -2.49 -9.73
C THR A 275 9.15 -2.43 -10.87
N THR A 276 9.14 -1.31 -11.61
CA THR A 276 10.18 -0.93 -12.57
C THR A 276 10.63 0.52 -12.35
N SER A 277 11.71 0.93 -13.01
CA SER A 277 12.31 2.26 -12.87
C SER A 277 11.62 3.37 -13.70
N ASN A 278 10.67 3.04 -14.58
CA ASN A 278 10.04 3.99 -15.50
C ASN A 278 8.55 4.21 -15.23
N TRP A 279 8.18 5.47 -14.94
CA TRP A 279 6.78 5.90 -14.69
C TRP A 279 6.24 6.89 -15.72
N LYS A 280 7.09 7.36 -16.64
CA LYS A 280 6.82 8.57 -17.43
C LYS A 280 6.01 8.32 -18.71
N GLU A 281 5.92 7.09 -19.18
CA GLU A 281 5.22 6.77 -20.43
C GLU A 281 4.45 5.46 -20.25
N GLY A 282 3.12 5.52 -20.30
CA GLY A 282 2.28 4.33 -20.20
C GLY A 282 1.04 4.49 -19.31
N ALA A 283 0.45 3.34 -18.95
CA ALA A 283 -0.79 3.25 -18.20
C ALA A 283 -0.72 3.79 -16.76
N THR A 284 0.49 3.96 -16.23
CA THR A 284 0.76 4.46 -14.86
C THR A 284 0.96 5.98 -14.77
N SER A 285 0.73 6.72 -15.85
CA SER A 285 0.93 8.17 -15.90
C SER A 285 0.11 8.96 -14.87
N PHE A 286 -1.06 8.45 -14.45
CA PHE A 286 -1.88 9.07 -13.41
C PHE A 286 -1.16 9.17 -12.05
N LEU A 287 -0.17 8.31 -11.81
CA LEU A 287 0.66 8.30 -10.59
C LEU A 287 1.62 9.49 -10.53
N THR A 288 1.83 10.18 -11.64
CA THR A 288 2.63 11.40 -11.66
C THR A 288 1.88 12.61 -11.08
N SER A 289 0.57 12.49 -10.83
CA SER A 289 -0.23 13.57 -10.23
C SER A 289 -1.43 13.04 -9.40
N PRO A 290 -1.25 12.09 -8.45
CA PRO A 290 -2.33 11.60 -7.60
C PRO A 290 -2.95 12.69 -6.73
N LEU A 291 -2.16 13.72 -6.40
CA LEU A 291 -2.55 14.85 -5.54
C LEU A 291 -2.92 16.11 -6.35
N ARG A 292 -3.14 16.00 -7.67
CA ARG A 292 -3.36 17.13 -8.60
C ARG A 292 -2.22 18.17 -8.58
N THR A 293 -1.04 17.77 -8.16
CA THR A 293 0.17 18.59 -8.17
C THR A 293 1.00 18.28 -9.41
N GLY A 294 1.83 19.22 -9.85
CA GLY A 294 2.73 18.96 -10.97
C GLY A 294 3.64 17.77 -10.66
N SER A 295 3.89 16.89 -11.63
CA SER A 295 4.74 15.70 -11.45
C SER A 295 6.11 15.99 -10.86
N TRP A 296 6.64 17.18 -11.11
CA TRP A 296 7.90 17.64 -10.56
C TRP A 296 7.89 17.91 -9.04
N MET A 297 6.70 18.03 -8.43
CA MET A 297 6.51 18.24 -6.99
C MET A 297 6.36 16.92 -6.22
N ILE A 298 6.33 15.78 -6.90
CA ILE A 298 6.11 14.46 -6.29
C ILE A 298 7.41 13.67 -6.30
N PHE A 299 7.73 13.05 -5.17
CA PHE A 299 8.88 12.17 -5.01
C PHE A 299 8.53 10.94 -4.17
N SER A 300 9.26 9.86 -4.37
CA SER A 300 9.18 8.65 -3.55
C SER A 300 10.09 8.79 -2.34
N VAL A 301 9.61 8.36 -1.19
CA VAL A 301 10.43 8.23 0.01
C VAL A 301 11.17 6.90 -0.06
N PRO A 302 12.51 6.88 0.05
CA PRO A 302 13.28 5.64 -0.03
C PRO A 302 12.96 4.72 1.16
N VAL A 303 12.98 3.40 0.90
CA VAL A 303 12.87 2.39 1.94
C VAL A 303 14.16 2.34 2.74
N ILE A 304 14.11 2.78 4.00
CA ILE A 304 15.29 2.82 4.87
C ILE A 304 15.47 1.47 5.55
N GLN A 305 16.49 0.72 5.12
CA GLN A 305 16.89 -0.53 5.75
C GLN A 305 18.01 -0.27 6.75
N HIS A 306 17.75 -0.52 8.03
CA HIS A 306 18.81 -0.45 9.03
C HIS A 306 19.68 -1.70 8.94
N ARG A 307 20.98 -1.53 8.68
CA ARG A 307 21.98 -2.59 8.75
C ARG A 307 23.15 -2.12 9.60
N ALA A 308 23.54 -2.92 10.59
CA ALA A 308 24.63 -2.61 11.49
C ALA A 308 25.94 -2.43 10.72
N GLY A 309 26.60 -1.29 10.88
CA GLY A 309 27.91 -1.02 10.27
C GLY A 309 27.90 -0.72 8.76
N LEU A 310 26.76 -0.77 8.05
CA LEU A 310 26.69 -0.50 6.61
C LEU A 310 27.19 0.91 6.24
N ALA A 311 26.84 1.91 7.06
CA ALA A 311 27.33 3.28 6.89
C ALA A 311 28.85 3.42 7.07
N LEU A 312 29.48 2.50 7.81
CA LEU A 312 30.93 2.50 8.07
C LEU A 312 31.69 1.61 7.07
N ARG A 313 31.03 0.56 6.56
CA ARG A 313 31.60 -0.46 5.68
C ARG A 313 30.67 -0.69 4.51
N GLN A 314 30.75 0.20 3.53
CA GLN A 314 29.97 0.04 2.31
C GLN A 314 30.57 -1.05 1.41
N PRO A 315 29.74 -1.99 0.90
CA PRO A 315 30.15 -2.91 -0.15
C PRO A 315 30.74 -2.16 -1.35
N ARG A 316 31.80 -2.72 -1.93
CA ARG A 316 32.52 -2.14 -3.07
C ARG A 316 31.59 -1.78 -4.24
N LYS A 317 30.63 -2.66 -4.56
CA LYS A 317 29.62 -2.44 -5.61
C LYS A 317 28.75 -1.20 -5.40
N LEU A 318 28.44 -0.85 -4.14
CA LEU A 318 27.67 0.37 -3.83
C LEU A 318 28.55 1.61 -3.97
N ARG A 319 29.81 1.51 -3.54
CA ARG A 319 30.78 2.61 -3.66
C ARG A 319 31.13 2.93 -5.11
N GLU A 320 31.26 1.92 -5.96
CA GLU A 320 31.53 2.09 -7.40
C GLU A 320 30.37 2.82 -8.09
N ARG A 321 29.12 2.38 -7.88
CA ARG A 321 27.94 3.09 -8.41
C ARG A 321 27.80 4.51 -7.88
N ALA A 322 28.06 4.73 -6.59
CA ALA A 322 28.04 6.09 -6.03
C ALA A 322 29.13 7.00 -6.64
N ALA A 323 30.28 6.44 -7.01
CA ALA A 323 31.34 7.18 -7.70
C ALA A 323 30.95 7.47 -9.16
N GLU A 324 30.34 6.52 -9.86
CA GLU A 324 29.80 6.72 -11.21
C GLU A 324 28.73 7.82 -11.24
N GLU A 325 27.85 7.88 -10.24
CA GLU A 325 26.86 8.95 -10.11
C GLU A 325 27.50 10.33 -9.84
N ALA A 326 28.58 10.36 -9.05
CA ALA A 326 29.28 11.61 -8.70
C ALA A 326 30.09 12.20 -9.88
N ASP A 327 30.55 11.37 -10.82
CA ASP A 327 31.37 11.78 -11.97
C ASP A 327 30.53 12.27 -13.16
N THR A 328 29.20 12.14 -13.10
CA THR A 328 28.30 12.66 -14.13
C THR A 328 28.03 14.16 -13.93
N ASP A 329 28.70 15.01 -14.72
CA ASP A 329 28.55 16.48 -14.77
C ASP A 329 27.21 16.93 -15.44
N GLY A 330 26.24 16.01 -15.56
CA GLY A 330 24.94 16.23 -16.18
C GLY A 330 23.87 16.67 -15.17
N PRO A 331 22.70 17.15 -15.64
CA PRO A 331 21.56 17.35 -14.75
C PRO A 331 21.25 16.01 -14.08
N LYS A 332 21.37 15.97 -12.75
CA LYS A 332 21.05 14.77 -11.95
C LYS A 332 19.76 14.16 -12.48
N PRO A 333 19.72 12.86 -12.81
CA PRO A 333 18.49 12.22 -13.28
C PRO A 333 17.42 12.61 -12.28
N SER A 334 16.30 13.12 -12.77
CA SER A 334 15.24 13.55 -11.87
C SER A 334 14.92 12.35 -10.97
N GLU A 335 15.32 12.38 -9.70
CA GLU A 335 15.13 11.37 -8.64
C GLU A 335 13.63 11.13 -8.33
N ARG A 336 12.77 11.46 -9.28
CA ARG A 336 11.37 11.76 -9.12
C ARG A 336 10.62 10.45 -9.33
N MET A 337 10.21 9.89 -8.21
CA MET A 337 9.38 8.69 -8.09
C MET A 337 10.10 7.37 -8.42
N VAL A 338 11.39 7.26 -8.11
CA VAL A 338 12.12 5.97 -8.15
C VAL A 338 11.82 5.16 -6.89
N GLN A 339 11.33 3.94 -7.05
CA GLN A 339 10.96 3.10 -5.90
C GLN A 339 12.12 2.20 -5.49
N SER A 340 12.46 2.15 -4.20
CA SER A 340 13.58 1.33 -3.73
C SER A 340 13.48 -0.15 -4.11
N ALA A 341 12.26 -0.68 -4.24
CA ALA A 341 12.03 -2.06 -4.65
C ALA A 341 12.55 -2.37 -6.07
N CYS A 342 12.64 -1.37 -6.97
CA CYS A 342 13.17 -1.59 -8.31
C CYS A 342 14.67 -1.92 -8.29
N LEU A 343 15.39 -1.61 -7.20
CA LEU A 343 16.82 -1.87 -7.04
C LEU A 343 17.13 -3.25 -6.47
N LEU A 344 16.12 -4.02 -6.03
CA LEU A 344 16.31 -5.33 -5.40
C LEU A 344 17.15 -6.29 -6.27
N HIS A 345 16.89 -6.29 -7.57
CA HIS A 345 17.62 -7.13 -8.52
C HIS A 345 19.05 -6.66 -8.84
N LEU A 346 19.48 -5.49 -8.34
CA LEU A 346 20.84 -4.95 -8.48
C LEU A 346 21.62 -5.11 -7.18
N ASP A 347 20.94 -4.88 -6.05
CA ASP A 347 21.53 -4.81 -4.71
C ASP A 347 21.42 -6.14 -3.95
N TYR A 348 20.93 -7.19 -4.60
CA TYR A 348 20.81 -8.50 -3.98
C TYR A 348 22.18 -9.10 -3.60
N GLY A 349 22.25 -9.72 -2.43
CA GLY A 349 23.32 -10.62 -2.05
C GLY A 349 24.62 -9.91 -1.63
N LEU A 350 24.53 -8.66 -1.16
CA LEU A 350 25.69 -7.85 -0.75
C LEU A 350 26.40 -8.42 0.50
N ASP A 351 25.63 -8.86 1.50
CA ASP A 351 26.14 -9.34 2.78
C ASP A 351 25.91 -10.85 2.99
N LEU A 352 25.45 -11.53 1.93
CA LEU A 352 24.98 -12.91 1.99
C LEU A 352 26.15 -13.90 1.96
N ASP A 353 26.18 -14.89 2.87
CA ASP A 353 27.15 -15.98 2.78
C ASP A 353 26.85 -16.82 1.53
N LYS A 354 27.82 -16.83 0.60
CA LYS A 354 27.73 -17.50 -0.70
C LYS A 354 27.37 -18.98 -0.55
N ALA A 355 28.00 -19.67 0.40
CA ALA A 355 27.84 -21.11 0.57
C ALA A 355 26.48 -21.46 1.17
N LEU A 356 26.00 -20.66 2.12
CA LEU A 356 24.67 -20.85 2.72
C LEU A 356 23.56 -20.57 1.70
N ALA A 357 23.71 -19.50 0.92
CA ALA A 357 22.77 -19.14 -0.12
C ALA A 357 22.66 -20.21 -1.20
N ALA A 358 23.77 -20.82 -1.61
CA ALA A 358 23.76 -21.88 -2.61
C ALA A 358 22.93 -23.10 -2.19
N GLY A 359 22.98 -23.48 -0.90
CA GLY A 359 22.36 -24.69 -0.36
C GLY A 359 20.97 -24.51 0.24
N ASN A 360 20.62 -23.30 0.67
CA ASN A 360 19.35 -23.04 1.35
C ASN A 360 18.57 -21.90 0.70
N SER A 361 17.45 -22.26 0.09
CA SER A 361 16.56 -21.33 -0.61
C SER A 361 15.92 -20.27 0.29
N PHE A 362 15.58 -20.61 1.54
CA PHE A 362 15.05 -19.64 2.48
C PHE A 362 16.10 -18.60 2.85
N TYR A 363 17.32 -19.03 3.17
CA TYR A 363 18.44 -18.14 3.43
C TYR A 363 18.76 -17.28 2.20
N ALA A 364 18.71 -17.83 0.98
CA ALA A 364 18.92 -17.05 -0.22
C ALA A 364 17.86 -15.94 -0.41
N LEU A 365 16.60 -16.18 -0.02
CA LEU A 365 15.51 -15.23 -0.19
C LEU A 365 15.33 -14.27 1.00
N HIS A 366 16.02 -14.48 2.12
CA HIS A 366 15.75 -13.73 3.35
C HIS A 366 15.93 -12.22 3.20
N GLU A 367 16.91 -11.73 2.42
CA GLU A 367 17.11 -10.30 2.21
C GLU A 367 15.89 -9.63 1.55
N ILE A 368 15.16 -10.35 0.69
CA ILE A 368 13.93 -9.85 0.05
C ILE A 368 12.80 -9.79 1.07
N LEU A 369 12.70 -10.79 1.95
CA LEU A 369 11.71 -10.84 3.02
C LEU A 369 11.93 -9.72 4.05
N VAL A 370 13.20 -9.46 4.37
CA VAL A 370 13.63 -8.36 5.24
C VAL A 370 13.33 -7.00 4.60
N PHE A 371 13.62 -6.82 3.31
CA PHE A 371 13.26 -5.60 2.59
C PHE A 371 11.75 -5.31 2.68
N ALA A 372 10.91 -6.33 2.44
CA ALA A 372 9.46 -6.19 2.56
C ALA A 372 9.05 -5.80 3.99
N ALA A 373 9.66 -6.40 5.02
CA ALA A 373 9.43 -6.05 6.42
C ALA A 373 9.79 -4.59 6.74
N PHE A 374 10.93 -4.08 6.25
CA PHE A 374 11.30 -2.67 6.41
C PHE A 374 10.32 -1.72 5.72
N SER A 375 9.87 -2.07 4.51
CA SER A 375 8.88 -1.27 3.78
C SER A 375 7.55 -1.19 4.55
N GLU A 376 7.10 -2.30 5.14
CA GLU A 376 5.89 -2.37 5.95
C GLU A 376 6.06 -1.57 7.24
N ASN A 377 7.19 -1.71 7.94
CA ASN A 377 7.47 -0.95 9.16
C ASN A 377 7.45 0.57 8.90
N GLN A 378 8.04 1.01 7.79
CA GLN A 378 8.08 2.43 7.41
C GLN A 378 6.68 2.95 7.04
N PHE A 379 5.87 2.13 6.38
CA PHE A 379 4.46 2.43 6.14
C PHE A 379 3.67 2.59 7.44
N LEU A 380 3.85 1.67 8.41
CA LEU A 380 3.23 1.78 9.73
C LEU A 380 3.69 3.01 10.51
N ASN A 381 4.97 3.41 10.42
CA ASN A 381 5.47 4.67 11.00
C ASN A 381 4.70 5.89 10.46
N MET A 382 4.49 5.92 9.13
CA MET A 382 3.75 7.00 8.48
C MET A 382 2.29 7.00 8.95
N LEU A 383 1.61 5.85 8.95
CA LEU A 383 0.22 5.75 9.42
C LEU A 383 0.07 6.15 10.89
N GLU A 384 0.97 5.71 11.76
CA GLU A 384 0.97 6.10 13.17
C GLU A 384 1.07 7.63 13.32
N THR A 385 1.94 8.27 12.55
CA THR A 385 2.06 9.73 12.55
C THR A 385 0.76 10.40 12.12
N LYS A 386 0.04 9.85 11.13
CA LYS A 386 -1.27 10.38 10.71
C LYS A 386 -2.34 10.20 11.77
N LEU A 387 -2.41 9.00 12.37
CA LEU A 387 -3.35 8.72 13.44
C LEU A 387 -3.11 9.63 14.66
N LEU A 388 -1.85 9.86 15.05
CA LEU A 388 -1.54 10.77 16.16
C LEU A 388 -2.00 12.20 15.89
N ASN A 389 -1.84 12.69 14.66
CA ASN A 389 -2.30 14.02 14.27
C ASN A 389 -3.84 14.11 14.26
N GLU A 390 -4.53 13.07 13.80
CA GLU A 390 -6.01 13.03 13.77
C GLU A 390 -6.63 12.89 15.16
N LEU A 391 -5.93 12.23 16.09
CA LEU A 391 -6.39 11.99 17.45
C LEU A 391 -5.90 13.04 18.46
N ASP A 392 -5.21 14.10 18.00
CA ASP A 392 -4.78 15.19 18.86
C ASP A 392 -6.00 15.85 19.55
N PRO A 393 -6.07 15.89 20.89
CA PRO A 393 -7.15 16.55 21.62
C PRO A 393 -7.38 17.99 21.19
N THR A 394 -6.33 18.73 20.82
CA THR A 394 -6.49 20.12 20.37
C THR A 394 -7.26 20.19 19.06
N PHE A 395 -6.95 19.29 18.12
CA PHE A 395 -7.65 19.17 16.85
C PHE A 395 -9.11 18.76 17.06
N LEU A 396 -9.36 17.73 17.88
CA LEU A 396 -10.69 17.19 18.14
C LEU A 396 -11.66 18.19 18.78
N VAL A 397 -11.17 19.07 19.66
CA VAL A 397 -11.99 20.09 20.34
C VAL A 397 -12.32 21.26 19.41
N HIS A 398 -11.39 21.65 18.54
CA HIS A 398 -11.55 22.82 17.66
C HIS A 398 -12.16 22.48 16.31
N GLN A 399 -12.42 21.20 16.04
CA GLN A 399 -12.95 20.75 14.76
C GLN A 399 -14.37 21.31 14.52
N LYS A 400 -14.50 22.12 13.45
CA LYS A 400 -15.80 22.66 13.04
C LYS A 400 -16.76 21.58 12.55
N ASN A 401 -16.27 20.54 11.90
CA ASN A 401 -17.07 19.39 11.47
C ASN A 401 -16.32 18.11 11.83
N PRO A 402 -16.66 17.41 12.93
CA PRO A 402 -16.04 16.14 13.25
C PRO A 402 -16.38 15.11 12.16
N THR A 403 -15.37 14.45 11.59
CA THR A 403 -15.56 13.42 10.56
C THR A 403 -14.80 12.16 10.93
N LEU A 404 -15.39 11.01 10.63
CA LEU A 404 -14.77 9.68 10.80
C LEU A 404 -14.07 9.20 9.53
N SER A 405 -14.10 10.00 8.46
CA SER A 405 -13.73 9.58 7.11
C SER A 405 -12.28 9.09 7.04
N ASN A 406 -11.34 9.84 7.61
CA ASN A 406 -9.94 9.44 7.59
C ASN A 406 -9.65 8.22 8.48
N LEU A 407 -10.22 8.16 9.68
CA LEU A 407 -10.06 7.01 10.56
C LEU A 407 -10.62 5.73 9.91
N LEU A 408 -11.82 5.78 9.33
CA LEU A 408 -12.40 4.65 8.59
C LEU A 408 -11.55 4.27 7.37
N TYR A 409 -10.98 5.26 6.69
CA TYR A 409 -10.10 5.04 5.55
C TYR A 409 -8.81 4.32 5.97
N HIS A 410 -8.10 4.83 6.98
CA HIS A 410 -6.90 4.20 7.53
C HIS A 410 -7.17 2.82 8.15
N GLN A 411 -8.33 2.64 8.79
CA GLN A 411 -8.75 1.34 9.34
C GLN A 411 -8.83 0.27 8.25
N ARG A 412 -9.49 0.56 7.12
CA ARG A 412 -9.60 -0.39 6.00
C ARG A 412 -8.24 -0.78 5.43
N ILE A 413 -7.32 0.19 5.35
CA ILE A 413 -5.96 -0.05 4.87
C ILE A 413 -5.21 -0.94 5.88
N LEU A 414 -5.26 -0.61 7.18
CA LEU A 414 -4.64 -1.40 8.24
C LEU A 414 -5.16 -2.84 8.27
N ASP A 415 -6.47 -3.05 8.19
CA ASP A 415 -7.07 -4.39 8.23
C ASP A 415 -6.56 -5.28 7.08
N ARG A 416 -6.38 -4.69 5.90
CA ARG A 416 -5.79 -5.38 4.75
C ARG A 416 -4.32 -5.73 4.96
N HIS A 417 -3.52 -4.82 5.51
CA HIS A 417 -2.11 -5.07 5.83
C HIS A 417 -1.97 -6.14 6.93
N ILE A 418 -2.79 -6.08 7.97
CA ILE A 418 -2.86 -7.09 9.04
C ILE A 418 -3.12 -8.47 8.45
N GLN A 419 -4.08 -8.61 7.54
CA GLN A 419 -4.38 -9.91 6.93
C GLN A 419 -3.17 -10.46 6.16
N ARG A 420 -2.47 -9.63 5.39
CA ARG A 420 -1.27 -10.06 4.65
C ARG A 420 -0.12 -10.46 5.56
N ILE A 421 0.12 -9.72 6.64
CA ILE A 421 1.16 -10.07 7.61
C ILE A 421 0.82 -11.42 8.26
N LYS A 422 -0.45 -11.69 8.58
CA LYS A 422 -0.91 -13.00 9.07
C LYS A 422 -0.67 -14.11 8.06
N ASP A 423 -0.98 -13.87 6.79
CA ASP A 423 -0.79 -14.85 5.72
C ASP A 423 0.71 -15.19 5.54
N ASN A 424 1.59 -14.18 5.58
CA ASN A 424 3.04 -14.36 5.52
C ASN A 424 3.58 -15.11 6.75
N LEU A 425 3.13 -14.75 7.95
CA LEU A 425 3.50 -15.47 9.18
C LEU A 425 3.05 -16.92 9.16
N ALA A 426 1.86 -17.22 8.65
CA ALA A 426 1.38 -18.59 8.50
C ALA A 426 2.28 -19.39 7.55
N ALA A 427 2.77 -18.77 6.47
CA ALA A 427 3.72 -19.39 5.56
C ALA A 427 5.10 -19.63 6.21
N PHE A 428 5.61 -18.70 7.01
CA PHE A 428 6.91 -18.84 7.69
C PHE A 428 6.88 -19.88 8.81
N LYS A 429 5.85 -19.86 9.66
CA LYS A 429 5.74 -20.73 10.84
C LYS A 429 5.37 -22.17 10.54
N GLY A 430 4.81 -22.43 9.36
CA GLY A 430 4.55 -23.80 8.93
C GLY A 430 5.88 -24.50 8.69
N ASN A 431 6.47 -25.09 9.75
CA ASN A 431 7.67 -25.92 9.71
C ASN A 431 7.42 -27.11 8.75
N GLY A 432 7.78 -26.93 7.48
CA GLY A 432 7.55 -27.90 6.39
C GLY A 432 6.48 -27.50 5.36
N SER A 433 5.75 -26.40 5.55
CA SER A 433 4.65 -25.98 4.69
C SER A 433 5.11 -25.43 3.34
N LEU A 434 6.22 -24.68 3.31
CA LEU A 434 6.74 -24.14 2.06
C LEU A 434 7.42 -25.22 1.17
N GLY A 435 7.71 -26.42 1.67
CA GLY A 435 8.36 -27.48 0.86
C GLY A 435 9.67 -27.05 0.17
N TRP A 436 10.25 -25.91 0.60
CA TRP A 436 11.39 -25.28 -0.06
C TRP A 436 12.63 -26.16 0.12
N PRO A 437 13.44 -26.34 -0.94
CA PRO A 437 14.63 -27.18 -0.89
C PRO A 437 15.60 -26.71 0.19
N ARG A 438 16.01 -27.65 1.05
CA ARG A 438 17.05 -27.47 2.06
C ARG A 438 18.10 -28.55 1.84
N SER A 439 19.33 -28.17 1.53
CA SER A 439 20.46 -29.11 1.60
C SER A 439 20.75 -29.43 3.06
N ALA A 440 21.20 -30.65 3.36
CA ALA A 440 21.77 -30.96 4.66
C ALA A 440 23.03 -30.09 4.86
N LEU A 441 22.95 -29.14 5.77
CA LEU A 441 24.06 -28.26 6.14
C LEU A 441 24.76 -28.82 7.37
N GLU A 442 26.06 -28.50 7.50
CA GLU A 442 26.80 -28.74 8.74
C GLU A 442 26.07 -28.13 9.94
N PRO A 443 26.08 -28.77 11.13
CA PRO A 443 25.29 -28.32 12.28
C PRO A 443 25.49 -26.85 12.65
N GLY A 444 26.72 -26.33 12.53
CA GLY A 444 27.00 -24.91 12.78
C GLY A 444 26.39 -23.95 11.76
N LYS A 445 26.36 -24.35 10.48
CA LYS A 445 25.76 -23.58 9.38
C LYS A 445 24.23 -23.61 9.45
N GLN A 446 23.67 -24.74 9.85
CA GLN A 446 22.23 -24.90 10.05
C GLN A 446 21.72 -23.93 11.14
N ARG A 447 22.46 -23.80 12.25
CA ARG A 447 22.12 -22.84 13.32
C ARG A 447 22.03 -21.39 12.84
N ILE A 448 22.91 -20.97 11.93
CA ILE A 448 22.87 -19.61 11.36
C ILE A 448 21.58 -19.41 10.54
N VAL A 449 21.21 -20.40 9.74
CA VAL A 449 19.98 -20.32 8.95
C VAL A 449 18.74 -20.31 9.84
N ASP A 450 18.74 -21.13 10.90
CA ASP A 450 17.64 -21.19 11.86
C ASP A 450 17.51 -19.85 12.63
N ASP A 451 18.62 -19.26 13.07
CA ASP A 451 18.66 -17.94 13.73
C ASP A 451 18.12 -16.81 12.83
N VAL A 452 18.50 -16.81 11.55
CA VAL A 452 17.95 -15.86 10.55
C VAL A 452 16.45 -16.05 10.36
N ALA A 453 15.98 -17.30 10.32
CA ALA A 453 14.55 -17.60 10.19
C ALA A 453 13.76 -17.18 11.43
N GLU A 454 14.27 -17.45 12.63
CA GLU A 454 13.68 -17.05 13.90
C GLU A 454 13.61 -15.53 14.03
N THR A 455 14.69 -14.82 13.67
CA THR A 455 14.73 -13.36 13.67
C THR A 455 13.67 -12.78 12.73
N LEU A 456 13.58 -13.30 11.49
CA LEU A 456 12.59 -12.83 10.52
C LEU A 456 11.15 -13.09 10.99
N ILE A 457 10.89 -14.26 11.59
CA ILE A 457 9.58 -14.55 12.17
C ILE A 457 9.26 -13.55 13.29
N GLY A 458 10.24 -13.27 14.17
CA GLY A 458 10.11 -12.27 15.22
C GLY A 458 9.79 -10.87 14.69
N ASP A 459 10.45 -10.45 13.61
CA ASP A 459 10.18 -9.16 12.95
C ASP A 459 8.73 -9.08 12.43
N TYR A 460 8.23 -10.12 11.77
CA TYR A 460 6.85 -10.13 11.28
C TYR A 460 5.82 -10.24 12.42
N GLU A 461 6.13 -10.93 13.53
CA GLU A 461 5.31 -10.94 14.73
C GLU A 461 5.22 -9.54 15.37
N TYR A 462 6.35 -8.82 15.42
CA TYR A 462 6.40 -7.43 15.84
C TYR A 462 5.51 -6.55 14.95
N LEU A 463 5.64 -6.67 13.61
CA LEU A 463 4.81 -5.92 12.67
C LEU A 463 3.32 -6.21 12.84
N LEU A 464 2.94 -7.47 13.07
CA LEU A 464 1.55 -7.86 13.32
C LEU A 464 1.02 -7.21 14.61
N SER A 465 1.76 -7.34 15.70
CA SER A 465 1.38 -6.79 17.01
C SER A 465 1.21 -5.26 16.94
N ARG A 466 2.14 -4.58 16.27
CA ARG A 466 2.09 -3.14 16.05
C ARG A 466 0.88 -2.73 15.21
N SER A 467 0.63 -3.43 14.10
CA SER A 467 -0.51 -3.16 13.22
C SER A 467 -1.85 -3.33 13.95
N LEU A 468 -1.99 -4.39 14.77
CA LEU A 468 -3.16 -4.61 15.61
C LEU A 468 -3.33 -3.49 16.66
N THR A 469 -2.24 -2.99 17.22
CA THR A 469 -2.27 -1.87 18.18
C THR A 469 -2.77 -0.59 17.50
N LEU A 470 -2.26 -0.26 16.31
CA LEU A 470 -2.70 0.90 15.51
C LEU A 470 -4.17 0.77 15.10
N SER A 471 -4.61 -0.42 14.64
CA SER A 471 -6.01 -0.71 14.34
C SER A 471 -6.91 -0.52 15.58
N GLY A 472 -6.46 -0.98 16.75
CA GLY A 472 -7.16 -0.75 18.02
C GLY A 472 -7.21 0.74 18.42
N GLN A 473 -6.14 1.50 18.19
CA GLN A 473 -6.13 2.96 18.41
C GLN A 473 -7.10 3.68 17.48
N CYS A 474 -7.14 3.31 16.21
CA CYS A 474 -8.08 3.87 15.24
C CYS A 474 -9.55 3.61 15.66
N SER A 475 -9.87 2.37 16.07
CA SER A 475 -11.20 2.02 16.58
C SER A 475 -11.61 2.82 17.82
N ARG A 476 -10.72 2.98 18.80
CA ARG A 476 -10.97 3.84 19.96
C ARG A 476 -11.11 5.31 19.57
N GLY A 477 -10.28 5.78 18.64
CA GLY A 477 -10.34 7.12 18.10
C GLY A 477 -11.69 7.43 17.45
N MET A 478 -12.23 6.50 16.67
CA MET A 478 -13.57 6.63 16.09
C MET A 478 -14.65 6.79 17.15
N GLN A 479 -14.58 6.05 18.26
CA GLN A 479 -15.52 6.20 19.37
C GLN A 479 -15.43 7.59 20.02
N VAL A 480 -14.22 8.12 20.20
CA VAL A 480 -14.01 9.47 20.76
C VAL A 480 -14.59 10.54 19.83
N VAL A 481 -14.28 10.47 18.53
CA VAL A 481 -14.79 11.43 17.54
C VAL A 481 -16.33 11.38 17.47
N MET A 482 -16.92 10.19 17.49
CA MET A 482 -18.38 10.01 17.48
C MET A 482 -19.04 10.60 18.72
N ASN A 483 -18.47 10.35 19.91
CA ASN A 483 -18.96 10.94 21.16
C ASN A 483 -18.87 12.47 21.14
N ASN A 484 -17.77 13.03 20.63
CA ASN A 484 -17.60 14.48 20.48
C ASN A 484 -18.61 15.07 19.49
N ALA A 485 -18.89 14.39 18.38
CA ALA A 485 -19.91 14.80 17.42
C ALA A 485 -21.31 14.84 18.05
N MET A 486 -21.69 13.81 18.82
CA MET A 486 -22.97 13.79 19.54
C MET A 486 -23.08 14.90 20.58
N ILE A 487 -22.02 15.16 21.35
CA ILE A 487 -21.98 16.25 22.34
C ILE A 487 -22.14 17.61 21.63
N LYS A 488 -21.47 17.77 20.48
CA LYS A 488 -21.56 19.00 19.70
C LYS A 488 -22.95 19.21 19.13
N GLU A 489 -23.53 18.21 18.47
CA GLU A 489 -24.89 18.28 17.93
C GLU A 489 -25.91 18.60 19.04
N SER A 490 -25.73 18.01 20.23
CA SER A 490 -26.55 18.35 21.40
C SER A 490 -26.42 19.82 21.80
N ARG A 491 -25.20 20.39 21.81
CA ARG A 491 -24.99 21.82 22.12
C ARG A 491 -25.59 22.74 21.05
N ASP A 492 -25.45 22.37 19.79
CA ASP A 492 -25.99 23.12 18.66
C ASP A 492 -27.53 23.11 18.70
N ALA A 493 -28.14 21.95 18.98
CA ALA A 493 -29.58 21.82 19.18
C ALA A 493 -30.08 22.65 20.39
N MET A 494 -29.33 22.67 21.49
CA MET A 494 -29.65 23.53 22.65
C MET A 494 -29.58 25.02 22.27
N SER A 495 -28.56 25.44 21.52
CA SER A 495 -28.42 26.83 21.06
C SER A 495 -29.56 27.24 20.10
N GLN A 496 -29.95 26.34 19.19
CA GLN A 496 -31.11 26.54 18.32
C GLN A 496 -32.40 26.66 19.12
N ALA A 497 -32.60 25.80 20.14
CA ALA A 497 -33.75 25.88 21.03
C ALA A 497 -33.80 27.21 21.79
N GLU A 498 -32.66 27.71 22.31
CA GLU A 498 -32.58 29.04 22.92
C GLU A 498 -32.92 30.16 21.93
N GLY A 499 -32.46 30.04 20.68
CA GLY A 499 -32.82 30.96 19.59
C GLY A 499 -34.32 31.01 19.34
N VAL A 500 -34.98 29.85 19.31
CA VAL A 500 -36.44 29.73 19.19
C VAL A 500 -37.14 30.33 20.42
N VAL A 501 -36.63 30.13 21.63
CA VAL A 501 -37.17 30.75 22.86
C VAL A 501 -37.07 32.29 22.79
N LYS A 502 -35.95 32.84 22.31
CA LYS A 502 -35.79 34.29 22.13
C LYS A 502 -36.76 34.83 21.08
N LEU A 503 -36.92 34.13 19.96
CA LEU A 503 -37.83 34.52 18.87
C LEU A 503 -39.29 34.48 19.32
N THR A 504 -39.71 33.40 19.99
CA THR A 504 -41.07 33.27 20.54
C THR A 504 -41.35 34.35 21.58
N ARG A 505 -40.40 34.66 22.47
CA ARG A 505 -40.54 35.76 23.43
C ARG A 505 -40.74 37.12 22.73
N LEU A 506 -40.00 37.39 21.65
CA LEU A 506 -40.19 38.59 20.84
C LEU A 506 -41.58 38.59 20.18
N ALA A 507 -41.99 37.49 19.57
CA ALA A 507 -43.31 37.38 18.94
C ALA A 507 -44.45 37.59 19.95
N PHE A 508 -44.35 37.06 21.16
CA PHE A 508 -45.34 37.29 22.23
C PHE A 508 -45.52 38.76 22.60
N ILE A 509 -44.45 39.56 22.49
CA ILE A 509 -44.51 41.01 22.75
C ILE A 509 -45.06 41.75 21.54
N PHE A 510 -44.51 41.50 20.35
CA PHE A 510 -44.78 42.30 19.16
C PHE A 510 -46.08 41.93 18.44
N VAL A 511 -46.54 40.69 18.48
CA VAL A 511 -47.77 40.28 17.77
C VAL A 511 -49.01 40.99 18.35
N PRO A 512 -49.25 41.00 19.69
CA PRO A 512 -50.37 41.75 20.25
C PRO A 512 -50.23 43.26 20.07
N LEU A 513 -49.02 43.82 20.24
CA LEU A 513 -48.76 45.26 20.05
C LEU A 513 -49.01 45.70 18.61
N THR A 514 -48.60 44.89 17.63
CA THR A 514 -48.82 45.19 16.21
C THR A 514 -50.31 45.05 15.88
N PHE A 515 -51.01 44.08 16.47
CA PHE A 515 -52.45 43.94 16.31
C PHE A 515 -53.21 45.15 16.88
N THR A 516 -52.89 45.61 18.10
CA THR A 516 -53.54 46.80 18.67
C THR A 516 -53.19 48.06 17.89
N ALA A 517 -51.92 48.26 17.51
CA ALA A 517 -51.51 49.38 16.67
C ALA A 517 -52.21 49.36 15.30
N SER A 518 -52.42 48.19 14.71
CA SER A 518 -53.18 48.06 13.46
C SER A 518 -54.67 48.36 13.66
N PHE A 519 -55.29 47.85 14.73
CA PHE A 519 -56.70 48.13 15.04
C PHE A 519 -56.94 49.63 15.24
N PHE A 520 -56.06 50.32 15.98
CA PHE A 520 -56.17 51.78 16.17
C PHE A 520 -55.60 52.61 15.00
N GLY A 521 -54.86 52.00 14.07
CA GLY A 521 -54.41 52.61 12.82
C GLY A 521 -55.40 52.48 11.66
N MET A 522 -56.49 51.72 11.84
CA MET A 522 -57.57 51.59 10.86
C MET A 522 -58.57 52.74 11.01
N ASN A 523 -58.90 53.40 9.89
CA ASN A 523 -59.89 54.48 9.87
C ASN A 523 -61.30 53.89 9.95
N PHE A 524 -61.93 53.90 11.13
CA PHE A 524 -63.34 53.53 11.28
C PHE A 524 -64.25 54.76 11.27
N ALA A 525 -65.34 54.69 10.50
CA ALA A 525 -66.33 55.76 10.40
C ALA A 525 -67.06 56.06 11.73
N GLN A 526 -67.17 55.07 12.62
CA GLN A 526 -67.89 55.17 13.90
C GLN A 526 -67.13 55.93 15.00
N PHE A 527 -65.82 56.15 14.87
CA PHE A 527 -65.03 56.94 15.84
C PHE A 527 -65.04 58.45 15.54
N GLY A 528 -65.90 58.92 14.63
CA GLY A 528 -66.02 60.35 14.33
C GLY A 528 -64.83 60.92 13.54
N GLN A 529 -64.04 60.09 12.86
CA GLN A 529 -63.04 60.52 11.87
C GLN A 529 -63.71 60.81 10.53
N GLY A 530 -64.69 61.71 10.56
CA GLY A 530 -65.02 62.50 9.38
C GLY A 530 -63.88 63.46 9.13
N HIS A 531 -63.16 63.28 8.02
CA HIS A 531 -62.23 64.26 7.45
C HIS A 531 -61.08 64.72 8.38
N LEU A 532 -60.25 63.81 8.88
CA LEU A 532 -58.97 64.17 9.53
C LEU A 532 -57.79 63.46 8.89
N SER A 533 -56.98 64.25 8.19
CA SER A 533 -55.65 63.93 7.71
C SER A 533 -54.62 64.04 8.85
N LEU A 534 -53.77 63.01 8.95
CA LEU A 534 -52.52 62.89 9.72
C LEU A 534 -52.56 62.53 11.22
N TRP A 535 -52.05 61.31 11.49
CA TRP A 535 -51.07 60.91 12.50
C TRP A 535 -50.73 61.91 13.61
N ILE A 536 -51.10 61.58 14.85
CA ILE A 536 -50.50 62.12 16.07
C ILE A 536 -49.78 60.99 16.79
N CYS A 537 -48.44 60.99 16.71
CA CYS A 537 -47.57 60.28 17.65
C CYS A 537 -47.22 61.29 18.76
N PRO A 538 -47.39 60.98 20.06
CA PRO A 538 -47.01 61.91 21.12
C PRO A 538 -45.48 61.97 21.22
N ARG A 539 -44.96 63.02 20.58
CA ARG A 539 -43.58 63.50 20.69
C ARG A 539 -43.33 63.93 22.14
N ARG A 540 -42.48 63.18 22.86
CA ARG A 540 -41.90 63.63 24.14
C ARG A 540 -40.50 64.18 23.86
N ASP A 541 -40.42 65.51 23.94
CA ASP A 541 -39.25 66.40 23.99
C ASP A 541 -38.18 66.41 22.86
N PRO A 542 -37.57 67.59 22.60
CA PRO A 542 -36.51 67.75 21.62
C PRO A 542 -35.12 67.69 22.26
N ARG A 543 -34.31 66.68 21.92
CA ARG A 543 -32.85 66.82 21.75
C ARG A 543 -32.36 65.82 20.70
N PRO A 544 -31.78 66.24 19.57
CA PRO A 544 -31.15 65.33 18.63
C PRO A 544 -29.66 65.18 18.96
N LYS A 545 -29.22 63.96 19.24
CA LYS A 545 -27.99 63.44 18.63
C LYS A 545 -28.44 62.34 17.69
N SER A 546 -28.44 62.65 16.40
CA SER A 546 -28.77 61.71 15.33
C SER A 546 -27.71 60.64 15.26
N ILE A 547 -28.07 59.41 15.63
CA ILE A 547 -27.35 58.21 15.18
C ILE A 547 -27.96 57.84 13.85
N SER A 548 -27.15 57.83 12.79
CA SER A 548 -27.65 57.58 11.44
C SER A 548 -28.00 56.09 11.26
N ILE A 549 -28.92 55.78 10.35
CA ILE A 549 -29.33 54.40 10.02
C ILE A 549 -28.12 53.55 9.58
N ALA A 550 -27.03 54.17 9.10
CA ALA A 550 -25.76 53.50 8.81
C ALA A 550 -25.04 52.99 10.08
N GLU A 551 -25.17 53.67 11.22
CA GLU A 551 -24.61 53.21 12.50
C GLU A 551 -25.43 52.08 13.12
N ALA A 552 -26.76 52.08 12.93
CA ALA A 552 -27.61 50.97 13.36
C ALA A 552 -27.37 49.69 12.52
N MET A 553 -27.15 49.84 11.20
CA MET A 553 -26.74 48.71 10.34
C MET A 553 -25.32 48.23 10.66
N ASN A 554 -24.40 49.13 11.03
CA ASN A 554 -23.05 48.74 11.49
C ASN A 554 -23.07 48.05 12.87
N MET A 555 -23.96 48.44 13.80
CA MET A 555 -24.16 47.70 15.06
C MET A 555 -24.74 46.30 14.83
N TYR A 556 -25.66 46.14 13.88
CA TYR A 556 -26.19 44.84 13.51
C TYR A 556 -25.12 43.94 12.86
N LYS A 557 -24.24 44.52 12.03
CA LYS A 557 -23.05 43.83 11.48
C LYS A 557 -22.02 43.47 12.57
N ALA A 558 -21.81 44.34 13.56
CA ALA A 558 -20.87 44.10 14.65
C ALA A 558 -21.36 43.03 15.64
N MET A 559 -22.67 42.98 15.93
CA MET A 559 -23.27 41.92 16.77
C MET A 559 -23.31 40.56 16.07
N SER A 560 -23.41 40.55 14.74
CA SER A 560 -23.31 39.32 13.93
C SER A 560 -21.89 38.75 13.86
N GLN A 561 -20.85 39.51 14.23
CA GLN A 561 -19.44 39.12 14.10
C GLN A 561 -18.69 38.92 15.43
N GLY A 562 -19.37 39.07 16.58
CA GLY A 562 -18.82 38.68 17.88
C GLY A 562 -17.53 39.40 18.30
N ASN A 563 -17.51 40.75 18.26
CA ASN A 563 -16.35 41.54 18.70
C ASN A 563 -16.71 42.47 19.87
N THR A 564 -16.07 42.30 21.04
CA THR A 564 -16.50 42.84 22.35
C THR A 564 -15.86 44.16 22.79
N ASP A 565 -15.09 44.84 21.95
CA ASP A 565 -14.28 45.99 22.42
C ASP A 565 -14.94 47.39 22.24
N ALA A 566 -16.17 47.47 21.70
CA ALA A 566 -16.81 48.76 21.40
C ALA A 566 -17.64 49.38 22.55
N LEU A 567 -17.71 48.75 23.74
CA LEU A 567 -18.65 49.15 24.81
C LEU A 567 -18.07 50.04 25.93
N ARG A 568 -16.82 50.55 25.83
CA ARG A 568 -16.15 51.20 26.97
C ARG A 568 -15.85 52.71 26.88
N ALA A 569 -16.35 53.44 25.89
CA ALA A 569 -16.03 54.86 25.74
C ALA A 569 -17.27 55.74 25.51
N THR A 570 -18.02 56.08 26.56
CA THR A 570 -18.89 57.28 26.59
C THR A 570 -19.38 57.55 28.03
N ALA A 571 -18.48 57.90 28.94
CA ALA A 571 -18.83 58.56 30.19
C ALA A 571 -17.70 59.50 30.62
N GLU A 572 -17.77 60.78 30.20
CA GLU A 572 -17.30 61.98 30.92
C GLU A 572 -17.46 63.26 30.05
N PRO A 573 -17.81 64.43 30.62
CA PRO A 573 -17.90 65.68 29.88
C PRO A 573 -16.69 66.62 30.07
N GLY A 574 -16.09 67.01 28.94
CA GLY A 574 -15.37 68.24 28.56
C GLY A 574 -14.60 69.13 29.57
N VAL A 575 -13.31 69.36 29.26
CA VAL A 575 -12.57 70.63 29.49
C VAL A 575 -11.69 70.95 28.26
N ASN A 576 -11.57 72.25 27.96
CA ASN A 576 -11.13 72.89 26.71
C ASN A 576 -9.61 72.92 26.42
N ASN A 577 -9.29 72.84 25.11
CA ASN A 577 -8.26 73.56 24.29
C ASN A 577 -6.76 73.25 24.46
N PRO A 578 -5.89 73.64 23.49
CA PRO A 578 -5.99 73.57 22.01
C PRO A 578 -4.74 72.92 21.35
N THR A 579 -4.86 72.57 20.07
CA THR A 579 -3.78 72.19 19.11
C THR A 579 -2.82 73.34 18.76
N PRO A 580 -1.78 73.18 17.92
CA PRO A 580 -0.77 72.10 17.83
C PRO A 580 0.68 72.64 17.66
N SER A 581 1.67 71.80 17.92
CA SER A 581 2.99 71.80 17.25
C SER A 581 3.59 70.41 17.33
#